data_AF-A0A8T8SLE5-F1
#
_entry.id   AF-A0A8T8SLE5-F1
#
_cell.length_a   1.000
_cell.length_b   1.000
_cell.length_c   1.000
_cell.angle_alpha   90.00
_cell.angle_beta   90.00
_cell.angle_gamma   90.00
#
_symmetry.space_group_name_H-M   'P 1'
#
loop_
_entity.id
_entity.type
_entity.pdbx_description
1 polymer ?
#
loop_
_entity_poly.entity_id
_entity_poly.type
_entity_poly.pdbx_seq_one_letter_code
_entity_poly.pdbx_strand_id
1 'polypeptide(L)'
;MADPTILLRMNILSRLDRESERRQLALKTDMSVPLPKLEDLAIPEIYRLDAYDVFRLSKEWHAQHQSMLSSTTAGCGATYDLHRPHSRDIPGLKFFDQVRQEFISVATLDTFRERFEHFTKGILKGLDFYKCVVAGGCVQACLVSFLGSGRNAAYEDSDMDIFIVGATRFQASAKLLHVEAVLRKNVEDFDNVYKIVRTPATVTFTAIHGAHRHHYRQVQVILVLYPDVVDVISHFDLDHTALAYNGEEVFISAGAARAIWSGYSTLTDAIRGSTAPRILKYAHHGFGLLLPNDDDVTIRTIVEREKTHVKNLHEEMTRQNLQDRMGPLLSHSKTGLPHQWTHALTSLSRLEGLWEIACGNTKREKKLFTAAKGHGRMYGFYNE
;
A
#
# COMPACT_ATOMS: atom_id res chain seq x y z
N MET A 1 -27.78 -19.40 -33.78
CA MET A 1 -26.53 -18.60 -33.73
C MET A 1 -26.25 -18.31 -32.27
N ALA A 2 -25.11 -18.75 -31.74
CA ALA A 2 -24.76 -18.50 -30.35
C ALA A 2 -24.46 -17.00 -30.16
N ASP A 3 -24.96 -16.42 -29.07
CA ASP A 3 -24.72 -15.03 -28.66
C ASP A 3 -23.19 -14.75 -28.62
N PRO A 4 -22.69 -13.75 -29.36
CA PRO A 4 -21.27 -13.35 -29.35
C PRO A 4 -20.71 -13.07 -27.94
N THR A 5 -21.57 -12.73 -26.99
CA THR A 5 -21.23 -12.46 -25.58
C THR A 5 -20.88 -13.73 -24.81
N ILE A 6 -21.40 -14.90 -25.23
CA ILE A 6 -21.15 -16.20 -24.58
C ILE A 6 -19.81 -16.80 -25.04
N LEU A 7 -19.41 -16.59 -26.31
CA LEU A 7 -18.13 -17.05 -26.83
C LEU A 7 -16.94 -16.25 -26.28
N LEU A 8 -17.15 -14.97 -25.95
CA LEU A 8 -16.17 -14.16 -25.22
C LEU A 8 -15.96 -14.68 -23.78
N ARG A 9 -17.06 -15.09 -23.10
CA ARG A 9 -17.02 -15.64 -21.73
C ARG A 9 -16.25 -16.96 -21.63
N MET A 10 -16.34 -17.85 -22.62
CA MET A 10 -15.65 -19.15 -22.58
C MET A 10 -14.15 -19.06 -22.93
N ASN A 11 -13.74 -18.13 -23.80
CA ASN A 11 -12.32 -17.91 -24.13
C ASN A 11 -11.54 -17.17 -23.04
N ILE A 12 -12.22 -16.38 -22.20
CA ILE A 12 -11.63 -15.75 -21.01
C ILE A 12 -11.26 -16.81 -19.95
N LEU A 13 -12.07 -17.85 -19.78
CA LEU A 13 -11.86 -18.90 -18.76
C LEU A 13 -10.65 -19.80 -19.05
N SER A 14 -10.30 -20.04 -20.32
CA SER A 14 -9.19 -20.94 -20.72
C SER A 14 -7.81 -20.28 -20.76
N ARG A 15 -7.74 -18.94 -20.74
CA ARG A 15 -6.48 -18.19 -20.58
C ARG A 15 -6.13 -17.93 -19.12
N LEU A 16 -7.13 -17.77 -18.25
CA LEU A 16 -6.95 -17.63 -16.80
C LEU A 16 -6.33 -18.88 -16.15
N ASP A 17 -6.63 -20.09 -16.65
CA ASP A 17 -6.00 -21.36 -16.22
C ASP A 17 -4.47 -21.31 -16.27
N ARG A 18 -3.93 -20.90 -17.42
CA ARG A 18 -2.50 -21.09 -17.70
C ARG A 18 -1.59 -20.06 -17.02
N GLU A 19 -2.10 -18.88 -16.67
CA GLU A 19 -1.31 -17.86 -15.97
C GLU A 19 -1.37 -17.99 -14.45
N SER A 20 -2.52 -18.39 -13.90
CA SER A 20 -2.66 -18.63 -12.46
C SER A 20 -1.88 -19.86 -11.99
N GLU A 21 -1.90 -20.95 -12.77
CA GLU A 21 -1.06 -22.13 -12.49
C GLU A 21 0.44 -21.83 -12.61
N ARG A 22 0.86 -21.02 -13.59
CA ARG A 22 2.28 -20.64 -13.75
C ARG A 22 2.77 -19.74 -12.61
N ARG A 23 1.94 -18.82 -12.11
CA ARG A 23 2.30 -17.95 -10.98
C ARG A 23 2.31 -18.72 -9.66
N GLN A 24 1.33 -19.60 -9.41
CA GLN A 24 1.33 -20.47 -8.22
C GLN A 24 2.50 -21.47 -8.22
N LEU A 25 2.92 -21.97 -9.39
CA LEU A 25 4.08 -22.85 -9.50
C LEU A 25 5.40 -22.09 -9.24
N ALA A 26 5.52 -20.85 -9.71
CA ALA A 26 6.68 -20.00 -9.44
C ALA A 26 6.82 -19.63 -7.94
N LEU A 27 5.70 -19.40 -7.25
CA LEU A 27 5.64 -19.16 -5.81
C LEU A 27 6.00 -20.41 -4.97
N LYS A 28 5.82 -21.63 -5.49
CA LYS A 28 6.20 -22.87 -4.80
C LYS A 28 7.68 -23.26 -4.97
N THR A 29 8.39 -22.66 -5.92
CA THR A 29 9.79 -23.05 -6.25
C THR A 29 10.88 -22.19 -5.60
N ASP A 30 10.56 -21.17 -4.80
CA ASP A 30 11.59 -20.31 -4.18
C ASP A 30 11.36 -20.10 -2.68
N MET A 31 11.53 -21.19 -1.92
CA MET A 31 11.45 -21.22 -0.45
C MET A 31 12.83 -21.45 0.22
N SER A 32 13.93 -21.07 -0.43
CA SER A 32 15.29 -21.35 0.09
C SER A 32 16.06 -20.15 0.63
N VAL A 33 15.46 -18.96 0.71
CA VAL A 33 16.08 -17.81 1.39
C VAL A 33 15.43 -17.64 2.77
N PRO A 34 16.17 -17.87 3.87
CA PRO A 34 15.65 -17.61 5.21
C PRO A 34 15.26 -16.14 5.31
N LEU A 35 14.04 -15.85 5.75
CA LEU A 35 13.66 -14.51 6.19
C LEU A 35 14.69 -14.07 7.24
N PRO A 36 15.27 -12.85 7.15
CA PRO A 36 16.17 -12.35 8.18
C PRO A 36 15.44 -12.40 9.53
N LYS A 37 15.99 -13.17 10.46
CA LYS A 37 15.41 -13.38 11.80
C LYS A 37 15.38 -12.04 12.53
N LEU A 38 14.17 -11.59 12.84
CA LEU A 38 13.88 -10.36 13.58
C LEU A 38 14.05 -10.56 15.11
N GLU A 39 14.98 -11.44 15.51
CA GLU A 39 15.08 -11.97 16.88
C GLU A 39 15.83 -11.03 17.86
N ASP A 40 16.54 -10.01 17.34
CA ASP A 40 17.42 -9.14 18.16
C ASP A 40 16.91 -7.70 18.40
N LEU A 41 15.69 -7.38 17.96
CA LEU A 41 15.09 -6.08 18.28
C LEU A 41 14.44 -6.14 19.68
N ALA A 42 14.52 -5.07 20.46
CA ALA A 42 13.76 -4.87 21.70
C ALA A 42 12.25 -4.67 21.43
N ILE A 43 11.70 -5.53 20.56
CA ILE A 43 10.32 -5.60 20.16
C ILE A 43 9.54 -6.18 21.36
N PRO A 44 8.52 -5.48 21.87
CA PRO A 44 7.58 -6.04 22.83
C PRO A 44 7.08 -7.41 22.35
N GLU A 45 6.95 -8.38 23.24
CA GLU A 45 6.60 -9.77 22.91
C GLU A 45 5.38 -9.87 21.97
N ILE A 46 4.42 -8.96 22.12
CA ILE A 46 3.23 -8.81 21.28
C ILE A 46 3.50 -8.58 19.78
N TYR A 47 4.72 -8.23 19.40
CA TYR A 47 5.13 -7.94 18.01
C TYR A 47 6.21 -8.93 17.51
N ARG A 48 6.64 -9.89 18.35
CA ARG A 48 7.47 -11.05 17.97
C ARG A 48 6.55 -12.14 17.40
N LEU A 49 6.11 -11.92 16.17
CA LEU A 49 5.05 -12.68 15.54
C LEU A 49 5.56 -13.37 14.29
N ASP A 50 5.08 -14.59 14.05
CA ASP A 50 5.38 -15.31 12.84
C ASP A 50 4.77 -14.57 11.64
N ALA A 51 5.42 -14.68 10.47
CA ALA A 51 4.99 -13.96 9.28
C ALA A 51 3.55 -14.28 8.85
N TYR A 52 3.00 -15.41 9.30
CA TYR A 52 1.65 -15.89 9.00
C TYR A 52 0.61 -15.55 10.07
N ASP A 53 1.00 -14.94 11.20
CA ASP A 53 0.04 -14.55 12.22
C ASP A 53 -0.85 -13.42 11.71
N VAL A 54 -2.16 -13.55 11.97
CA VAL A 54 -3.18 -12.58 11.58
C VAL A 54 -4.04 -12.22 12.78
N PHE A 55 -4.16 -10.93 13.04
CA PHE A 55 -4.98 -10.36 14.10
C PHE A 55 -6.32 -9.93 13.55
N ARG A 56 -7.37 -10.15 14.33
CA ARG A 56 -8.66 -9.51 14.11
C ARG A 56 -8.75 -8.27 14.99
N LEU A 57 -9.12 -7.15 14.38
CA LEU A 57 -9.16 -5.86 15.05
C LEU A 57 -10.09 -5.88 16.28
N SER A 58 -11.24 -6.53 16.18
CA SER A 58 -12.20 -6.61 17.30
C SER A 58 -11.83 -7.61 18.40
N LYS A 59 -10.83 -8.47 18.17
CA LYS A 59 -10.47 -9.56 19.09
C LYS A 59 -9.03 -9.43 19.56
N GLU A 60 -8.09 -10.05 18.86
CA GLU A 60 -6.70 -10.16 19.32
C GLU A 60 -6.08 -8.76 19.49
N TRP A 61 -6.32 -7.84 18.54
CA TRP A 61 -5.83 -6.47 18.65
C TRP A 61 -6.47 -5.73 19.83
N HIS A 62 -7.80 -5.79 19.95
CA HIS A 62 -8.55 -5.15 21.04
C HIS A 62 -8.06 -5.62 22.40
N ALA A 63 -7.96 -6.93 22.61
CA ALA A 63 -7.52 -7.52 23.87
C ALA A 63 -6.11 -7.06 24.26
N GLN A 64 -5.21 -6.93 23.29
CA GLN A 64 -3.83 -6.50 23.53
C GLN A 64 -3.68 -5.01 23.82
N HIS A 65 -4.52 -4.16 23.21
CA HIS A 65 -4.38 -2.69 23.27
C HIS A 65 -5.47 -2.01 24.09
N GLN A 66 -6.29 -2.76 24.84
CA GLN A 66 -7.43 -2.22 25.59
C GLN A 66 -7.04 -1.09 26.56
N SER A 67 -5.86 -1.18 27.18
CA SER A 67 -5.34 -0.14 28.08
C SER A 67 -4.96 1.16 27.38
N MET A 68 -4.78 1.13 26.06
CA MET A 68 -4.43 2.27 25.21
C MET A 68 -5.68 2.91 24.57
N LEU A 69 -6.87 2.42 24.92
CA LEU A 69 -8.13 2.93 24.37
C LEU A 69 -8.36 4.36 24.87
N SER A 70 -8.42 5.31 23.94
CA SER A 70 -8.79 6.69 24.22
C SER A 70 -10.24 6.96 23.78
N SER A 71 -10.97 7.69 24.63
CA SER A 71 -12.35 8.08 24.37
C SER A 71 -12.42 9.40 23.62
N THR A 72 -13.14 9.38 22.50
CA THR A 72 -13.81 10.46 21.77
C THR A 72 -13.35 11.91 22.07
N THR A 73 -12.37 12.41 21.33
CA THR A 73 -12.43 13.83 20.92
C THR A 73 -13.61 14.00 19.96
N ALA A 74 -14.46 14.99 20.20
CA ALA A 74 -15.73 15.21 19.49
C ALA A 74 -15.60 14.98 17.97
N GLY A 75 -16.21 13.89 17.47
CA GLY A 75 -16.32 13.57 16.05
C GLY A 75 -15.29 12.60 15.44
N CYS A 76 -14.36 11.99 16.21
CA CYS A 76 -13.31 11.12 15.64
C CYS A 76 -13.44 9.60 15.95
N GLY A 77 -14.46 9.21 16.74
CA GLY A 77 -14.64 7.84 17.22
C GLY A 77 -13.60 7.43 18.29
N ALA A 78 -13.68 6.19 18.77
CA ALA A 78 -12.73 5.64 19.74
C ALA A 78 -11.53 4.99 19.02
N THR A 79 -10.33 5.23 19.55
CA THR A 79 -9.06 4.75 19.00
C THR A 79 -8.18 4.15 20.09
N TYR A 80 -7.23 3.31 19.68
CA TYR A 80 -6.09 2.90 20.49
C TYR A 80 -4.94 3.85 20.15
N ASP A 81 -4.42 4.57 21.14
CA ASP A 81 -3.33 5.52 20.93
C ASP A 81 -2.00 4.87 21.29
N LEU A 82 -1.17 4.64 20.27
CA LEU A 82 0.10 3.96 20.39
C LEU A 82 1.24 4.97 20.42
N HIS A 83 2.11 4.82 21.40
CA HIS A 83 3.42 5.46 21.42
C HIS A 83 4.45 4.54 20.78
N ARG A 84 4.91 4.93 19.59
CA ARG A 84 5.97 4.23 18.87
C ARG A 84 7.31 4.46 19.58
N PRO A 85 8.25 3.48 19.56
CA PRO A 85 9.61 3.71 20.03
C PRO A 85 10.28 4.84 19.23
N HIS A 86 11.27 5.53 19.82
CA HIS A 86 12.05 6.50 19.06
C HIS A 86 12.79 5.80 17.90
N SER A 87 12.91 6.44 16.74
CA SER A 87 13.61 5.88 15.56
C SER A 87 15.05 5.40 15.91
N ARG A 88 15.74 6.15 16.78
CA ARG A 88 17.09 5.83 17.26
C ARG A 88 17.17 4.52 18.05
N ASP A 89 16.08 4.11 18.68
CA ASP A 89 16.01 2.93 19.57
C ASP A 89 15.64 1.65 18.79
N ILE A 90 15.32 1.77 17.50
CA ILE A 90 15.04 0.64 16.61
C ILE A 90 16.35 0.33 15.86
N PRO A 91 17.02 -0.82 16.06
CA PRO A 91 18.19 -1.21 15.26
C PRO A 91 17.90 -1.28 13.76
N GLY A 92 18.95 -1.21 12.93
CA GLY A 92 18.83 -1.30 11.48
C GLY A 92 18.96 0.03 10.74
N LEU A 93 19.05 -0.03 9.41
CA LEU A 93 19.05 1.14 8.54
C LEU A 93 17.63 1.57 8.21
N LYS A 94 17.35 2.86 8.35
CA LYS A 94 16.05 3.45 8.09
C LYS A 94 16.10 4.27 6.82
N PHE A 95 15.00 4.24 6.09
CA PHE A 95 14.76 5.05 4.91
C PHE A 95 13.38 5.69 5.03
N PHE A 96 13.20 6.87 4.48
CA PHE A 96 11.94 7.55 4.29
C PHE A 96 11.18 7.90 5.59
N ASP A 97 11.89 8.13 6.70
CA ASP A 97 11.30 8.34 8.02
C ASP A 97 11.22 9.79 8.49
N GLN A 98 11.53 10.74 7.62
CA GLN A 98 11.60 12.18 7.91
C GLN A 98 10.27 12.75 8.45
N VAL A 99 9.13 12.15 8.10
CA VAL A 99 7.79 12.53 8.59
C VAL A 99 7.15 11.43 9.46
N ARG A 100 7.93 10.42 9.86
CA ARG A 100 7.47 9.39 10.79
C ARG A 100 7.15 10.04 12.12
N GLN A 101 5.92 9.83 12.60
CA GLN A 101 5.48 10.31 13.90
C GLN A 101 5.64 9.25 14.98
N GLU A 102 5.90 9.69 16.21
CA GLU A 102 6.02 8.83 17.39
C GLU A 102 4.66 8.46 17.98
N PHE A 103 3.60 9.15 17.59
CA PHE A 103 2.25 8.85 18.04
C PHE A 103 1.35 8.50 16.86
N ILE A 104 0.60 7.41 17.01
CA ILE A 104 -0.39 6.98 16.02
C ILE A 104 -1.63 6.44 16.73
N SER A 105 -2.79 6.78 16.20
CA SER A 105 -4.08 6.23 16.64
C SER A 105 -4.54 5.15 15.68
N VAL A 106 -5.02 4.05 16.23
CA VAL A 106 -5.63 2.93 15.50
C VAL A 106 -7.12 2.86 15.84
N ALA A 107 -7.99 2.91 14.84
CA ALA A 107 -9.43 2.88 15.04
C ALA A 107 -9.90 1.59 15.71
N THR A 108 -10.87 1.70 16.61
CA THR A 108 -11.73 0.55 16.96
C THR A 108 -12.50 0.08 15.72
N LEU A 109 -13.04 -1.15 15.74
CA LEU A 109 -13.80 -1.67 14.58
C LEU A 109 -14.99 -0.77 14.21
N ASP A 110 -15.72 -0.24 15.19
CA ASP A 110 -16.86 0.66 14.93
C ASP A 110 -16.39 1.98 14.30
N THR A 111 -15.32 2.56 14.85
CA THR A 111 -14.73 3.79 14.28
C THR A 111 -14.16 3.55 12.89
N PHE A 112 -13.57 2.38 12.64
CA PHE A 112 -13.10 1.98 11.33
C PHE A 112 -14.26 1.90 10.34
N ARG A 113 -15.39 1.27 10.70
CA ARG A 113 -16.57 1.15 9.84
C ARG A 113 -17.16 2.51 9.48
N GLU A 114 -17.24 3.44 10.44
CA GLU A 114 -17.67 4.82 10.19
C GLU A 114 -16.72 5.54 9.22
N ARG A 115 -15.40 5.42 9.47
CA ARG A 115 -14.37 5.97 8.59
C ARG A 115 -14.44 5.36 7.19
N PHE A 116 -14.68 4.06 7.09
CA PHE A 116 -14.77 3.33 5.83
C PHE A 116 -16.03 3.73 5.04
N GLU A 117 -17.18 3.89 5.68
CA GLU A 117 -18.39 4.38 5.03
C GLU A 117 -18.18 5.81 4.49
N HIS A 118 -17.58 6.69 5.30
CA HIS A 118 -17.23 8.04 4.86
C HIS A 118 -16.19 8.04 3.72
N PHE A 119 -15.17 7.17 3.83
CA PHE A 119 -14.13 7.00 2.83
C PHE A 119 -14.73 6.52 1.51
N THR A 120 -15.63 5.55 1.51
CA THR A 120 -16.26 5.05 0.28
C THR A 120 -17.35 5.98 -0.26
N LYS A 121 -17.83 6.93 0.57
CA LYS A 121 -19.00 7.79 0.27
C LYS A 121 -20.22 6.96 -0.14
N GLY A 122 -20.38 5.78 0.46
CA GLY A 122 -21.50 4.89 0.24
C GLY A 122 -21.54 4.17 -1.11
N ILE A 123 -20.52 4.27 -1.98
CA ILE A 123 -20.57 3.61 -3.29
C ILE A 123 -20.58 2.07 -3.19
N LEU A 124 -20.11 1.51 -2.09
CA LEU A 124 -20.14 0.07 -1.79
C LEU A 124 -21.36 -0.35 -0.94
N LYS A 125 -22.33 0.54 -0.70
CA LYS A 125 -23.50 0.24 0.12
C LYS A 125 -24.31 -0.92 -0.47
N GLY A 126 -24.51 -1.97 0.33
CA GLY A 126 -25.20 -3.19 -0.10
C GLY A 126 -24.30 -4.20 -0.83
N LEU A 127 -22.98 -3.97 -0.86
CA LEU A 127 -22.03 -4.99 -1.28
C LEU A 127 -22.07 -6.19 -0.31
N ASP A 128 -22.58 -7.32 -0.77
CA ASP A 128 -22.30 -8.61 -0.17
C ASP A 128 -20.80 -8.94 -0.23
N PHE A 129 -20.15 -9.00 0.94
CA PHE A 129 -18.73 -9.33 1.09
C PHE A 129 -18.44 -10.83 1.08
N TYR A 130 -19.44 -11.70 0.93
CA TYR A 130 -19.19 -13.13 0.82
C TYR A 130 -18.21 -13.43 -0.32
N LYS A 131 -17.07 -14.07 0.00
CA LYS A 131 -15.95 -14.37 -0.92
C LYS A 131 -15.24 -13.16 -1.53
N CYS A 132 -15.31 -12.00 -0.88
CA CYS A 132 -14.41 -10.90 -1.20
C CYS A 132 -13.98 -10.10 0.03
N VAL A 133 -12.87 -9.40 -0.10
CA VAL A 133 -12.38 -8.43 0.89
C VAL A 133 -11.93 -7.17 0.19
N VAL A 134 -12.00 -6.05 0.88
CA VAL A 134 -11.29 -4.82 0.50
C VAL A 134 -9.95 -4.84 1.23
N ALA A 135 -8.84 -4.53 0.56
CA ALA A 135 -7.52 -4.61 1.19
C ALA A 135 -6.60 -3.44 0.80
N GLY A 136 -5.48 -3.32 1.50
CA GLY A 136 -4.43 -2.37 1.13
C GLY A 136 -4.58 -0.97 1.72
N GLY A 137 -4.15 0.01 0.93
CA GLY A 137 -4.04 1.41 1.38
C GLY A 137 -5.35 2.05 1.82
N CYS A 138 -6.50 1.62 1.28
CA CYS A 138 -7.81 2.12 1.72
C CYS A 138 -8.20 1.60 3.12
N VAL A 139 -7.87 0.35 3.44
CA VAL A 139 -8.07 -0.19 4.80
C VAL A 139 -7.13 0.51 5.77
N GLN A 140 -5.85 0.69 5.40
CA GLN A 140 -4.90 1.45 6.20
C GLN A 140 -5.40 2.89 6.46
N ALA A 141 -5.88 3.59 5.44
CA ALA A 141 -6.40 4.96 5.53
C ALA A 141 -7.52 5.12 6.57
N CYS A 142 -8.39 4.11 6.65
CA CYS A 142 -9.52 4.10 7.59
C CYS A 142 -9.10 3.62 8.98
N LEU A 143 -8.07 2.77 9.05
CA LEU A 143 -7.60 2.16 10.29
C LEU A 143 -6.73 3.12 11.11
N VAL A 144 -5.79 3.82 10.49
CA VAL A 144 -4.81 4.62 11.24
C VAL A 144 -4.99 6.12 11.02
N SER A 145 -4.62 6.92 12.02
CA SER A 145 -4.58 8.39 11.96
C SER A 145 -3.47 8.92 12.87
N PHE A 146 -2.85 10.03 12.52
CA PHE A 146 -1.87 10.68 13.40
C PHE A 146 -2.57 11.58 14.41
N LEU A 147 -2.06 11.65 15.65
CA LEU A 147 -2.71 12.40 16.74
C LEU A 147 -2.98 13.86 16.33
N GLY A 148 -4.20 14.33 16.61
CA GLY A 148 -4.66 15.69 16.26
C GLY A 148 -5.11 15.87 14.80
N SER A 149 -4.82 14.92 13.91
CA SER A 149 -5.39 14.87 12.55
C SER A 149 -6.60 13.94 12.53
N GLY A 150 -7.77 14.47 12.91
CA GLY A 150 -9.01 13.69 12.96
C GLY A 150 -9.46 13.08 11.62
N ARG A 151 -8.75 13.41 10.53
CA ARG A 151 -8.88 12.81 9.19
C ARG A 151 -7.50 12.68 8.55
N ASN A 152 -7.26 11.53 7.95
CA ASN A 152 -6.05 11.26 7.20
C ASN A 152 -6.22 11.76 5.76
N ALA A 153 -6.29 13.09 5.57
CA ALA A 153 -6.48 13.75 4.26
C ALA A 153 -5.44 13.30 3.21
N ALA A 154 -4.29 12.81 3.67
CA ALA A 154 -3.26 12.21 2.84
C ALA A 154 -3.76 11.01 2.00
N TYR A 155 -4.84 10.35 2.43
CA TYR A 155 -5.39 9.18 1.76
C TYR A 155 -6.59 9.47 0.84
N GLU A 156 -6.94 10.74 0.60
CA GLU A 156 -8.06 11.12 -0.29
C GLU A 156 -7.98 10.46 -1.68
N ASP A 157 -6.76 10.28 -2.20
CA ASP A 157 -6.44 9.68 -3.50
C ASP A 157 -6.18 8.15 -3.45
N SER A 158 -6.55 7.45 -2.37
CA SER A 158 -6.33 5.99 -2.30
C SER A 158 -7.43 5.23 -3.03
N ASP A 159 -7.00 4.32 -3.90
CA ASP A 159 -7.87 3.40 -4.62
C ASP A 159 -8.43 2.31 -3.68
N MET A 160 -9.56 1.71 -4.07
CA MET A 160 -10.18 0.60 -3.34
C MET A 160 -9.98 -0.71 -4.08
N ASP A 161 -9.16 -1.57 -3.51
CA ASP A 161 -8.84 -2.88 -4.09
C ASP A 161 -9.71 -3.97 -3.46
N ILE A 162 -10.58 -4.56 -4.27
CA ILE A 162 -11.45 -5.69 -3.91
C ILE A 162 -10.80 -6.98 -4.40
N PHE A 163 -10.46 -7.85 -3.47
CA PHE A 163 -9.90 -9.17 -3.72
C PHE A 163 -10.97 -10.24 -3.61
N ILE A 164 -10.96 -11.20 -4.52
CA ILE A 164 -11.86 -12.35 -4.49
C ILE A 164 -11.14 -13.50 -3.79
N VAL A 165 -11.77 -14.06 -2.74
CA VAL A 165 -11.18 -15.07 -1.86
C VAL A 165 -12.02 -16.33 -1.79
N GLY A 166 -11.36 -17.49 -1.77
CA GLY A 166 -11.98 -18.81 -1.62
C GLY A 166 -13.03 -19.12 -2.69
N ALA A 167 -12.96 -18.52 -3.87
CA ALA A 167 -14.01 -18.59 -4.89
C ALA A 167 -13.64 -19.50 -6.06
N THR A 168 -14.64 -20.18 -6.63
CA THR A 168 -14.51 -20.75 -7.97
C THR A 168 -14.57 -19.65 -9.02
N ARG A 169 -14.14 -19.93 -10.26
CA ARG A 169 -14.22 -18.95 -11.37
C ARG A 169 -15.63 -18.44 -11.64
N PHE A 170 -16.61 -19.32 -11.52
CA PHE A 170 -18.02 -18.95 -11.68
C PHE A 170 -18.45 -17.97 -10.58
N GLN A 171 -18.09 -18.26 -9.33
CA GLN A 171 -18.35 -17.38 -8.20
C GLN A 171 -17.62 -16.04 -8.33
N ALA A 172 -16.36 -16.05 -8.79
CA ALA A 172 -15.58 -14.85 -9.03
C ALA A 172 -16.21 -13.96 -10.11
N SER A 173 -16.68 -14.56 -11.21
CA SER A 173 -17.38 -13.85 -12.27
C SER A 173 -18.70 -13.24 -11.77
N ALA A 174 -19.46 -14.01 -10.98
CA ALA A 174 -20.67 -13.50 -10.34
C ALA A 174 -20.36 -12.36 -9.36
N LYS A 175 -19.26 -12.43 -8.60
CA LYS A 175 -18.85 -11.38 -7.67
C LYS A 175 -18.45 -10.10 -8.40
N LEU A 176 -17.72 -10.18 -9.51
CA LEU A 176 -17.40 -9.01 -10.33
C LEU A 176 -18.67 -8.31 -10.84
N LEU A 177 -19.64 -9.07 -11.36
CA LEU A 177 -20.93 -8.53 -11.81
C LEU A 177 -21.72 -7.90 -10.66
N HIS A 178 -21.67 -8.51 -9.47
CA HIS A 178 -22.29 -7.96 -8.27
C HIS A 178 -21.64 -6.64 -7.85
N VAL A 179 -20.31 -6.54 -7.87
CA VAL A 179 -19.60 -5.27 -7.61
C VAL A 179 -20.04 -4.19 -8.61
N GLU A 180 -20.09 -4.51 -9.91
CA GLU A 180 -20.58 -3.57 -10.93
C GLU A 180 -22.02 -3.11 -10.64
N ALA A 181 -22.92 -4.06 -10.32
CA ALA A 181 -24.32 -3.76 -10.04
C ALA A 181 -24.48 -2.85 -8.81
N VAL A 182 -23.68 -3.07 -7.76
CA VAL A 182 -23.65 -2.21 -6.56
C VAL A 182 -23.18 -0.80 -6.91
N LEU A 183 -22.10 -0.67 -7.69
CA LEU A 183 -21.61 0.64 -8.11
C LEU A 183 -22.64 1.37 -8.98
N ARG A 184 -23.23 0.70 -9.97
CA ARG A 184 -24.30 1.28 -10.83
C ARG A 184 -25.51 1.74 -10.04
N LYS A 185 -25.85 1.05 -8.95
CA LYS A 185 -26.96 1.40 -8.07
C LYS A 185 -26.66 2.64 -7.22
N ASN A 186 -25.42 2.79 -6.76
CA ASN A 186 -25.05 3.82 -5.78
C ASN A 186 -24.40 5.06 -6.40
N VAL A 187 -23.99 5.01 -7.67
CA VAL A 187 -23.34 6.10 -8.39
C VAL A 187 -24.31 6.66 -9.42
N GLU A 188 -24.67 7.93 -9.25
CA GLU A 188 -25.48 8.65 -10.23
C GLU A 188 -24.72 8.79 -11.55
N ASP A 189 -25.41 8.54 -12.66
CA ASP A 189 -24.87 8.63 -14.01
C ASP A 189 -23.58 7.81 -14.22
N PHE A 190 -23.58 6.57 -13.67
CA PHE A 190 -22.42 5.68 -13.63
C PHE A 190 -21.65 5.58 -14.95
N ASP A 191 -22.34 5.46 -16.10
CA ASP A 191 -21.69 5.27 -17.40
C ASP A 191 -20.93 6.52 -17.90
N ASN A 192 -21.25 7.71 -17.38
CA ASN A 192 -20.49 8.93 -17.63
C ASN A 192 -19.47 9.23 -16.51
N VAL A 193 -19.64 8.65 -15.32
CA VAL A 193 -18.74 8.80 -14.18
C VAL A 193 -17.56 7.83 -14.24
N TYR A 194 -17.78 6.58 -14.65
CA TYR A 194 -16.77 5.53 -14.61
C TYR A 194 -16.42 4.99 -16.00
N LYS A 195 -15.11 4.89 -16.25
CA LYS A 195 -14.55 4.10 -17.34
C LYS A 195 -14.12 2.75 -16.77
N ILE A 196 -14.59 1.67 -17.37
CA ILE A 196 -14.17 0.31 -17.00
C ILE A 196 -12.93 -0.06 -17.83
N VAL A 197 -11.84 -0.38 -17.16
CA VAL A 197 -10.58 -0.82 -17.75
C VAL A 197 -10.31 -2.25 -17.28
N ARG A 198 -10.00 -3.15 -18.20
CA ARG A 198 -9.67 -4.55 -17.87
C ARG A 198 -8.25 -4.88 -18.28
N THR A 199 -7.47 -5.40 -17.34
CA THR A 199 -6.17 -6.03 -17.56
C THR A 199 -6.30 -7.55 -17.40
N PRO A 200 -5.25 -8.36 -17.62
CA PRO A 200 -5.28 -9.78 -17.28
C PRO A 200 -5.51 -10.03 -15.79
N ALA A 201 -5.04 -9.11 -14.93
CA ALA A 201 -5.05 -9.28 -13.48
C ALA A 201 -6.20 -8.53 -12.79
N THR A 202 -6.79 -7.49 -13.39
CA THR A 202 -7.82 -6.67 -12.73
C THR A 202 -8.93 -6.19 -13.67
N VAL A 203 -10.06 -5.81 -13.06
CA VAL A 203 -11.06 -4.92 -13.66
C VAL A 203 -11.17 -3.67 -12.80
N THR A 204 -10.92 -2.52 -13.40
CA THR A 204 -10.82 -1.24 -12.70
C THR A 204 -11.92 -0.30 -13.18
N PHE A 205 -12.75 0.15 -12.25
CA PHE A 205 -13.71 1.24 -12.42
C PHE A 205 -12.99 2.55 -12.12
N THR A 206 -12.51 3.21 -13.18
CA THR A 206 -11.75 4.46 -13.09
C THR A 206 -12.68 5.66 -13.21
N ALA A 207 -12.72 6.52 -12.19
CA ALA A 207 -13.49 7.77 -12.25
C ALA A 207 -12.96 8.70 -13.35
N ILE A 208 -13.83 9.13 -14.26
CA ILE A 208 -13.51 9.96 -15.42
C ILE A 208 -13.35 11.43 -14.98
N HIS A 209 -12.52 12.19 -15.70
CA HIS A 209 -12.05 13.52 -15.32
C HIS A 209 -13.18 14.57 -15.21
N GLY A 210 -13.00 15.57 -14.35
CA GLY A 210 -13.93 16.66 -14.11
C GLY A 210 -14.29 16.80 -12.63
N ALA A 211 -15.45 17.40 -12.33
CA ALA A 211 -15.96 17.53 -10.96
C ALA A 211 -16.12 16.16 -10.24
N HIS A 212 -16.29 15.08 -11.00
CA HIS A 212 -16.52 13.73 -10.49
C HIS A 212 -15.28 13.05 -9.91
N ARG A 213 -14.06 13.42 -10.35
CA ARG A 213 -12.81 12.78 -9.85
C ARG A 213 -12.55 13.05 -8.37
N HIS A 214 -13.05 14.17 -7.85
CA HIS A 214 -12.99 14.50 -6.42
C HIS A 214 -14.17 13.90 -5.62
N HIS A 215 -15.21 13.44 -6.33
CA HIS A 215 -16.40 12.86 -5.73
C HIS A 215 -16.30 11.35 -5.63
N TYR A 216 -15.84 10.66 -6.67
CA TYR A 216 -15.82 9.20 -6.75
C TYR A 216 -14.40 8.65 -6.90
N ARG A 217 -14.11 7.54 -6.20
CA ARG A 217 -12.79 6.92 -6.13
C ARG A 217 -12.66 5.77 -7.13
N GLN A 218 -11.43 5.43 -7.48
CA GLN A 218 -11.18 4.23 -8.27
C GLN A 218 -11.51 2.97 -7.45
N VAL A 219 -12.24 2.05 -8.06
CA VAL A 219 -12.51 0.71 -7.51
C VAL A 219 -11.86 -0.31 -8.42
N GLN A 220 -11.01 -1.17 -7.89
CA GLN A 220 -10.31 -2.20 -8.63
C GLN A 220 -10.73 -3.57 -8.09
N VAL A 221 -11.16 -4.47 -8.97
CA VAL A 221 -11.44 -5.87 -8.64
C VAL A 221 -10.27 -6.71 -9.13
N ILE A 222 -9.59 -7.36 -8.20
CA ILE A 222 -8.46 -8.26 -8.49
C ILE A 222 -9.01 -9.60 -8.98
N LEU A 223 -8.59 -10.02 -10.17
CA LEU A 223 -9.02 -11.25 -10.84
C LEU A 223 -8.18 -12.47 -10.46
N VAL A 224 -7.06 -12.26 -9.77
CA VAL A 224 -6.29 -13.35 -9.15
C VAL A 224 -7.12 -13.92 -8.00
N LEU A 225 -7.38 -15.22 -8.04
CA LEU A 225 -8.15 -15.91 -7.02
C LEU A 225 -7.22 -16.36 -5.90
N TYR A 226 -7.45 -15.82 -4.71
CA TYR A 226 -6.76 -16.24 -3.50
C TYR A 226 -7.60 -17.29 -2.77
N PRO A 227 -6.98 -18.28 -2.11
CA PRO A 227 -7.73 -19.29 -1.36
C PRO A 227 -8.41 -18.69 -0.12
N ASP A 228 -7.78 -17.72 0.55
CA ASP A 228 -8.34 -17.02 1.71
C ASP A 228 -7.79 -15.58 1.87
N VAL A 229 -8.17 -14.93 2.97
CA VAL A 229 -7.78 -13.56 3.30
C VAL A 229 -6.32 -13.45 3.76
N VAL A 230 -5.78 -14.50 4.38
CA VAL A 230 -4.38 -14.55 4.85
C VAL A 230 -3.45 -14.51 3.64
N ASP A 231 -3.78 -15.30 2.60
CA ASP A 231 -3.09 -15.24 1.33
C ASP A 231 -3.13 -13.83 0.73
N VAL A 232 -4.29 -13.16 0.70
CA VAL A 232 -4.37 -11.77 0.18
C VAL A 232 -3.40 -10.84 0.89
N ILE A 233 -3.43 -10.80 2.23
CA ILE A 233 -2.60 -9.85 2.99
C ILE A 233 -1.11 -10.19 2.95
N SER A 234 -0.76 -11.47 2.74
CA SER A 234 0.64 -11.93 2.65
C SER A 234 1.34 -11.50 1.34
N HIS A 235 0.58 -11.11 0.31
CA HIS A 235 1.13 -10.69 -0.99
C HIS A 235 1.40 -9.19 -1.09
N PHE A 236 1.18 -8.41 -0.02
CA PHE A 236 1.48 -6.98 -0.04
C PHE A 236 2.99 -6.71 0.02
N ASP A 237 3.43 -5.75 -0.78
CA ASP A 237 4.83 -5.32 -0.91
C ASP A 237 5.33 -4.48 0.28
N LEU A 238 4.40 -3.87 1.01
CA LEU A 238 4.66 -2.99 2.15
C LEU A 238 3.84 -3.45 3.35
N ASP A 239 4.52 -3.88 4.43
CA ASP A 239 3.90 -4.41 5.65
C ASP A 239 2.71 -3.57 6.16
N HIS A 240 2.82 -2.25 6.28
CA HIS A 240 1.74 -1.39 6.81
C HIS A 240 0.46 -1.36 5.95
N THR A 241 0.52 -1.89 4.72
CA THR A 241 -0.64 -2.03 3.82
C THR A 241 -1.23 -3.43 3.83
N ALA A 242 -0.59 -4.40 4.48
CA ALA A 242 -1.03 -5.80 4.57
C ALA A 242 -2.21 -5.96 5.54
N LEU A 243 -3.34 -5.36 5.17
CA LEU A 243 -4.58 -5.23 5.91
C LEU A 243 -5.76 -5.56 4.99
N ALA A 244 -6.80 -6.21 5.53
CA ALA A 244 -8.01 -6.52 4.77
C ALA A 244 -9.29 -6.34 5.60
N TYR A 245 -10.40 -6.00 4.96
CA TYR A 245 -11.72 -5.87 5.56
C TYR A 245 -12.74 -6.70 4.77
N ASN A 246 -13.46 -7.60 5.46
CA ASN A 246 -14.42 -8.50 4.83
C ASN A 246 -15.89 -8.06 5.04
N GLY A 247 -16.15 -6.79 5.35
CA GLY A 247 -17.49 -6.31 5.68
C GLY A 247 -17.90 -6.52 7.13
N GLU A 248 -17.16 -7.33 7.90
CA GLU A 248 -17.44 -7.60 9.31
C GLU A 248 -16.21 -7.33 10.19
N GLU A 249 -15.02 -7.71 9.77
CA GLU A 249 -13.81 -7.69 10.56
C GLU A 249 -12.63 -7.14 9.74
N VAL A 250 -11.70 -6.46 10.44
CA VAL A 250 -10.42 -6.04 9.88
C VAL A 250 -9.35 -7.04 10.28
N PHE A 251 -8.68 -7.61 9.28
CA PHE A 251 -7.55 -8.51 9.41
C PHE A 251 -6.26 -7.71 9.28
N ILE A 252 -5.35 -7.92 10.22
CA ILE A 252 -4.06 -7.23 10.31
C ILE A 252 -2.98 -8.31 10.31
N SER A 253 -2.08 -8.30 9.33
CA SER A 253 -0.93 -9.22 9.37
C SER A 253 0.04 -8.85 10.48
N ALA A 254 0.84 -9.81 10.93
CA ALA A 254 1.95 -9.57 11.85
C ALA A 254 2.91 -8.47 11.37
N GLY A 255 3.22 -8.46 10.06
CA GLY A 255 4.01 -7.40 9.44
C GLY A 255 3.35 -6.03 9.61
N ALA A 256 2.06 -5.93 9.29
CA ALA A 256 1.30 -4.69 9.45
C ALA A 256 1.27 -4.21 10.91
N ALA A 257 1.06 -5.12 11.86
CA ALA A 257 1.08 -4.80 13.28
C ALA A 257 2.44 -4.22 13.71
N ARG A 258 3.55 -4.87 13.32
CA ARG A 258 4.92 -4.36 13.54
C ARG A 258 5.15 -3.01 12.88
N ALA A 259 4.64 -2.80 11.67
CA ALA A 259 4.83 -1.56 10.94
C ALA A 259 4.01 -0.40 11.50
N ILE A 260 2.81 -0.67 12.02
CA ILE A 260 1.99 0.31 12.74
C ILE A 260 2.71 0.74 14.02
N TRP A 261 3.25 -0.21 14.78
CA TRP A 261 3.99 0.05 16.01
C TRP A 261 5.33 0.75 15.77
N SER A 262 6.15 0.26 14.85
CA SER A 262 7.50 0.79 14.61
C SER A 262 7.49 2.04 13.74
N GLY A 263 6.49 2.21 12.88
CA GLY A 263 6.48 3.21 11.80
C GLY A 263 7.27 2.80 10.56
N TYR A 264 7.68 1.52 10.44
CA TYR A 264 8.48 1.02 9.33
C TYR A 264 7.93 -0.28 8.74
N SER A 265 7.90 -0.36 7.42
CA SER A 265 7.84 -1.64 6.72
C SER A 265 9.22 -2.26 6.63
N THR A 266 9.32 -3.56 6.87
CA THR A 266 10.57 -4.29 6.74
C THR A 266 10.95 -4.40 5.26
N LEU A 267 12.20 -4.07 4.94
CA LEU A 267 12.74 -4.24 3.60
C LEU A 267 12.99 -5.73 3.36
N THR A 268 12.15 -6.34 2.52
CA THR A 268 12.30 -7.72 2.05
C THR A 268 12.39 -7.72 0.53
N ASP A 269 12.63 -8.87 -0.10
CA ASP A 269 12.58 -8.98 -1.57
C ASP A 269 11.21 -8.61 -2.14
N ALA A 270 10.13 -8.62 -1.34
CA ALA A 270 8.81 -8.16 -1.77
C ALA A 270 8.79 -6.67 -2.15
N ILE A 271 9.74 -5.85 -1.65
CA ILE A 271 9.87 -4.44 -2.06
C ILE A 271 10.18 -4.30 -3.56
N ARG A 272 10.71 -5.36 -4.19
CA ARG A 272 10.86 -5.43 -5.65
C ARG A 272 9.51 -5.40 -6.37
N GLY A 273 8.39 -5.68 -5.70
CA GLY A 273 7.06 -5.44 -6.26
C GLY A 273 6.64 -3.97 -6.22
N SER A 274 7.32 -3.13 -5.43
CA SER A 274 6.94 -1.74 -5.19
C SER A 274 7.55 -0.76 -6.18
N THR A 275 6.88 0.37 -6.37
CA THR A 275 7.33 1.45 -7.24
C THR A 275 7.73 2.68 -6.43
N ALA A 276 8.64 3.51 -6.96
CA ALA A 276 9.03 4.75 -6.26
C ALA A 276 7.85 5.68 -5.92
N PRO A 277 6.84 5.90 -6.79
CA PRO A 277 5.64 6.64 -6.40
C PRO A 277 4.93 6.06 -5.18
N ARG A 278 4.87 4.73 -5.07
CA ARG A 278 4.24 4.02 -3.95
C ARG A 278 5.05 4.19 -2.66
N ILE A 279 6.36 3.99 -2.72
CA ILE A 279 7.26 4.20 -1.57
C ILE A 279 7.17 5.65 -1.08
N LEU A 280 7.30 6.63 -1.98
CA LEU A 280 7.21 8.05 -1.62
C LEU A 280 5.82 8.43 -1.07
N LYS A 281 4.74 7.80 -1.55
CA LYS A 281 3.38 8.05 -1.04
C LYS A 281 3.32 7.67 0.44
N TYR A 282 3.77 6.46 0.78
CA TYR A 282 3.71 6.00 2.17
C TYR A 282 4.76 6.63 3.08
N ALA A 283 5.92 7.02 2.52
CA ALA A 283 6.88 7.91 3.17
C ALA A 283 6.19 9.19 3.65
N HIS A 284 5.49 9.89 2.74
CA HIS A 284 4.72 11.09 3.06
C HIS A 284 3.59 10.83 4.06
N HIS A 285 3.07 9.60 4.12
CA HIS A 285 2.09 9.19 5.12
C HIS A 285 2.73 8.74 6.43
N GLY A 286 4.02 8.97 6.67
CA GLY A 286 4.68 8.67 7.95
C GLY A 286 5.03 7.21 8.18
N PHE A 287 5.18 6.43 7.09
CA PHE A 287 5.68 5.06 7.11
C PHE A 287 6.99 4.95 6.31
N GLY A 288 8.08 4.68 7.01
CA GLY A 288 9.40 4.47 6.41
C GLY A 288 9.65 3.01 6.05
N LEU A 289 10.87 2.72 5.62
CA LEU A 289 11.39 1.37 5.42
C LEU A 289 12.52 1.07 6.41
N LEU A 290 12.59 -0.17 6.87
CA LEU A 290 13.60 -0.66 7.79
C LEU A 290 14.35 -1.84 7.15
N LEU A 291 15.66 -1.71 7.00
CA LEU A 291 16.57 -2.82 6.74
C LEU A 291 17.15 -3.29 8.09
N PRO A 292 16.72 -4.44 8.64
CA PRO A 292 17.05 -4.82 10.02
C PRO A 292 18.54 -5.06 10.27
N ASN A 293 19.25 -5.59 9.28
CA ASN A 293 20.68 -5.88 9.39
C ASN A 293 21.51 -4.68 8.91
N ASP A 294 22.19 -4.02 9.84
CA ASP A 294 23.01 -2.83 9.58
C ASP A 294 24.48 -2.98 10.00
N ASP A 295 24.92 -4.16 10.46
CA ASP A 295 26.30 -4.38 10.89
C ASP A 295 27.30 -4.41 9.72
N ASP A 296 26.81 -4.55 8.48
CA ASP A 296 27.66 -4.51 7.30
C ASP A 296 28.05 -3.06 6.94
N VAL A 297 29.28 -2.70 7.26
CA VAL A 297 29.90 -1.41 6.89
C VAL A 297 29.82 -1.13 5.39
N THR A 298 29.83 -2.17 4.55
CA THR A 298 29.70 -2.06 3.09
C THR A 298 28.32 -1.53 2.72
N ILE A 299 27.27 -2.08 3.34
CA ILE A 299 25.88 -1.64 3.14
C ILE A 299 25.75 -0.16 3.53
N ARG A 300 26.22 0.22 4.72
CA ARG A 300 26.18 1.62 5.18
C ARG A 300 26.93 2.56 4.24
N THR A 301 28.12 2.15 3.80
CA THR A 301 28.95 2.93 2.88
C THR A 301 28.27 3.13 1.53
N ILE A 302 27.61 2.10 0.99
CA ILE A 302 26.84 2.22 -0.25
C ILE A 302 25.68 3.21 -0.08
N VAL A 303 24.90 3.06 0.99
CA VAL A 303 23.74 3.93 1.26
C VAL A 303 24.18 5.40 1.34
N GLU A 304 25.20 5.70 2.15
CA GLU A 304 25.69 7.07 2.32
C GLU A 304 26.33 7.63 1.05
N ARG A 305 27.06 6.80 0.28
CA ARG A 305 27.63 7.21 -1.00
C ARG A 305 26.52 7.61 -2.00
N GLU A 306 25.49 6.78 -2.14
CA GLU A 306 24.42 7.02 -3.09
C GLU A 306 23.53 8.22 -2.69
N LYS A 307 23.29 8.43 -1.40
CA LYS A 307 22.62 9.64 -0.90
C LYS A 307 23.44 10.89 -1.15
N THR A 308 24.74 10.84 -0.84
CA THR A 308 25.70 11.94 -1.10
C THR A 308 25.77 12.29 -2.59
N HIS A 309 25.74 11.29 -3.47
CA HIS A 309 25.69 11.53 -4.92
C HIS A 309 24.49 12.40 -5.31
N VAL A 310 23.30 12.13 -4.78
CA VAL A 310 22.09 12.93 -5.04
C VAL A 310 22.21 14.35 -4.46
N LYS A 311 22.79 14.50 -3.26
CA LYS A 311 23.04 15.80 -2.64
C LYS A 311 23.98 16.65 -3.49
N ASN A 312 25.08 16.08 -3.99
CA ASN A 312 26.02 16.77 -4.87
C ASN A 312 25.37 17.23 -6.18
N LEU A 313 24.51 16.39 -6.78
CA LEU A 313 23.72 16.78 -7.97
C LEU A 313 22.78 17.94 -7.66
N HIS A 314 22.13 17.93 -6.50
CA HIS A 314 21.25 19.02 -6.08
C HIS A 314 21.99 20.32 -5.81
N GLU A 315 23.19 20.27 -5.22
CA GLU A 315 24.06 21.43 -5.03
C GLU A 315 24.52 22.03 -6.36
N GLU A 316 24.88 21.19 -7.33
CA GLU A 316 25.22 21.65 -8.69
C GLU A 316 24.02 22.33 -9.36
N MET A 317 22.83 21.72 -9.28
CA MET A 317 21.61 22.33 -9.79
C MET A 317 21.27 23.64 -9.05
N THR A 318 21.56 23.72 -7.75
CA THR A 318 21.34 24.93 -6.95
C THR A 318 22.24 26.08 -7.41
N ARG A 319 23.52 25.81 -7.74
CA ARG A 319 24.43 26.80 -8.34
C ARG A 319 23.92 27.36 -9.67
N GLN A 320 23.06 26.62 -10.37
CA GLN A 320 22.43 27.02 -11.63
C GLN A 320 21.00 27.60 -11.44
N ASN A 321 20.56 27.84 -10.20
CA ASN A 321 19.19 28.27 -9.86
C ASN A 321 18.09 27.26 -10.26
N LEU A 322 18.41 25.96 -10.22
CA LEU A 322 17.52 24.86 -10.59
C LEU A 322 17.11 23.98 -9.39
N GLN A 323 17.30 24.44 -8.15
CA GLN A 323 17.09 23.69 -6.90
C GLN A 323 15.67 23.11 -6.71
N ASP A 324 14.67 23.65 -7.41
CA ASP A 324 13.28 23.21 -7.34
C ASP A 324 12.87 22.29 -8.52
N ARG A 325 13.81 21.91 -9.38
CA ARG A 325 13.57 21.10 -10.58
C ARG A 325 13.73 19.60 -10.26
N MET A 326 12.77 19.05 -9.51
CA MET A 326 12.83 17.65 -9.07
C MET A 326 12.79 16.62 -10.20
N GLY A 327 12.11 16.90 -11.32
CA GLY A 327 12.07 15.98 -12.46
C GLY A 327 13.45 15.74 -13.09
N PRO A 328 14.18 16.81 -13.47
CA PRO A 328 15.57 16.69 -13.88
C PRO A 328 16.46 16.05 -12.82
N LEU A 329 16.37 16.44 -11.55
CA LEU A 329 17.18 15.83 -10.47
C LEU A 329 16.93 14.31 -10.38
N LEU A 330 15.67 13.90 -10.39
CA LEU A 330 15.27 12.48 -10.46
C LEU A 330 15.91 11.80 -11.67
N SER A 331 15.82 12.38 -12.86
CA SER A 331 16.40 11.81 -14.08
C SER A 331 17.92 11.64 -13.99
N HIS A 332 18.65 12.66 -13.52
CA HIS A 332 20.10 12.61 -13.39
C HIS A 332 20.54 11.60 -12.33
N SER A 333 19.79 11.49 -11.23
CA SER A 333 20.05 10.46 -10.21
C SER A 333 19.85 9.02 -10.73
N LYS A 334 19.16 8.82 -11.87
CA LYS A 334 19.03 7.50 -12.52
C LYS A 334 20.21 7.11 -13.40
N THR A 335 21.14 8.02 -13.64
CA THR A 335 22.23 7.77 -14.59
C THR A 335 23.03 6.53 -14.16
N GLY A 336 23.18 5.57 -15.08
CA GLY A 336 23.81 4.28 -14.83
C GLY A 336 22.90 3.18 -14.25
N LEU A 337 21.59 3.43 -14.06
CA LEU A 337 20.63 2.49 -13.46
C LEU A 337 19.39 2.29 -14.37
N PRO A 338 19.54 1.55 -15.49
CA PRO A 338 18.56 1.59 -16.58
C PRO A 338 17.20 0.93 -16.28
N HIS A 339 17.10 -0.04 -15.34
CA HIS A 339 15.88 -0.87 -15.20
C HIS A 339 15.45 -1.25 -13.77
N GLN A 340 16.00 -0.65 -12.71
CA GLN A 340 15.73 -1.10 -11.34
C GLN A 340 15.66 0.05 -10.33
N TRP A 341 14.64 0.91 -10.42
CA TRP A 341 14.60 2.15 -9.63
C TRP A 341 14.33 1.94 -8.12
N THR A 342 13.74 0.80 -7.72
CA THR A 342 13.52 0.44 -6.30
C THR A 342 13.97 -0.98 -5.96
N HIS A 343 14.44 -1.77 -6.94
CA HIS A 343 14.75 -3.20 -6.78
C HIS A 343 16.21 -3.46 -6.35
N ALA A 344 16.96 -2.40 -6.10
CA ALA A 344 18.34 -2.45 -5.63
C ALA A 344 18.54 -1.40 -4.53
N LEU A 345 19.34 -1.75 -3.53
CA LEU A 345 19.66 -0.86 -2.41
C LEU A 345 20.26 0.47 -2.88
N THR A 346 21.06 0.45 -3.94
CA THR A 346 21.65 1.66 -4.54
C THR A 346 20.58 2.63 -5.03
N SER A 347 19.62 2.15 -5.82
CA SER A 347 18.53 2.96 -6.33
C SER A 347 17.59 3.46 -5.23
N LEU A 348 17.31 2.59 -4.24
CA LEU A 348 16.52 2.96 -3.07
C LEU A 348 17.19 4.08 -2.25
N SER A 349 18.51 4.00 -2.10
CA SER A 349 19.32 5.02 -1.40
C SER A 349 19.34 6.36 -2.15
N ARG A 350 19.38 6.34 -3.50
CA ARG A 350 19.22 7.56 -4.30
C ARG A 350 17.82 8.15 -4.15
N LEU A 351 16.79 7.30 -4.15
CA LEU A 351 15.40 7.73 -3.94
C LEU A 351 15.23 8.36 -2.55
N GLU A 352 15.87 7.81 -1.53
CA GLU A 352 15.91 8.37 -0.19
C GLU A 352 16.58 9.76 -0.19
N GLY A 353 17.73 9.91 -0.84
CA GLY A 353 18.38 11.23 -0.99
C GLY A 353 17.49 12.26 -1.68
N LEU A 354 16.70 11.85 -2.69
CA LEU A 354 15.71 12.74 -3.33
C LEU A 354 14.59 13.14 -2.38
N TRP A 355 14.14 12.20 -1.56
CA TRP A 355 13.11 12.45 -0.55
C TRP A 355 13.64 13.38 0.55
N GLU A 356 14.85 13.19 1.06
CA GLU A 356 15.51 14.11 2.01
C GLU A 356 15.53 15.56 1.51
N ILE A 357 15.73 15.77 0.20
CA ILE A 357 15.76 17.11 -0.42
C ILE A 357 14.36 17.72 -0.61
N ALA A 358 13.37 16.86 -0.86
CA ALA A 358 12.02 17.28 -1.19
C ALA A 358 11.13 17.46 0.05
N CYS A 359 11.28 16.56 1.02
CA CYS A 359 10.47 16.44 2.22
C CYS A 359 10.42 17.76 3.00
N GLY A 360 9.23 18.15 3.44
CA GLY A 360 9.00 19.42 4.14
C GLY A 360 8.86 20.63 3.20
N ASN A 361 9.03 20.46 1.88
CA ASN A 361 8.76 21.47 0.87
C ASN A 361 7.68 21.00 -0.10
N THR A 362 6.43 21.45 0.13
CA THR A 362 5.24 21.03 -0.64
C THR A 362 5.40 21.16 -2.16
N LYS A 363 6.12 22.19 -2.63
CA LYS A 363 6.37 22.40 -4.07
C LYS A 363 7.31 21.33 -4.63
N ARG A 364 8.36 20.96 -3.89
CA ARG A 364 9.30 19.91 -4.29
C ARG A 364 8.66 18.54 -4.18
N GLU A 365 7.97 18.23 -3.10
CA GLU A 365 7.21 16.98 -2.93
C GLU A 365 6.27 16.75 -4.12
N LYS A 366 5.41 17.72 -4.43
CA LYS A 366 4.46 17.62 -5.57
C LYS A 366 5.16 17.39 -6.92
N LYS A 367 6.31 18.03 -7.14
CA LYS A 367 7.09 17.86 -8.36
C LYS A 367 7.79 16.49 -8.40
N LEU A 368 8.32 16.02 -7.28
CA LEU A 368 8.93 14.70 -7.17
C LEU A 368 7.88 13.60 -7.40
N PHE A 369 6.70 13.71 -6.79
CA PHE A 369 5.58 12.79 -7.02
C PHE A 369 5.16 12.76 -8.49
N THR A 370 4.95 13.93 -9.09
CA THR A 370 4.59 14.03 -10.52
C THR A 370 5.66 13.39 -11.41
N ALA A 371 6.93 13.67 -11.15
CA ALA A 371 8.04 13.11 -11.92
C ALA A 371 8.13 11.58 -11.76
N ALA A 372 8.00 11.07 -10.53
CA ALA A 372 8.04 9.64 -10.25
C ALA A 372 6.87 8.91 -10.95
N LYS A 373 5.65 9.46 -10.91
CA LYS A 373 4.47 8.90 -11.58
C LYS A 373 4.62 8.91 -13.11
N GLY A 374 5.13 10.00 -13.68
CA GLY A 374 5.35 10.14 -15.13
C GLY A 374 6.32 9.10 -15.69
N HIS A 375 7.35 8.72 -14.92
CA HIS A 375 8.29 7.65 -15.29
C HIS A 375 7.77 6.24 -14.97
N GLY A 376 6.74 6.11 -14.12
CA GLY A 376 6.09 4.85 -13.77
C GLY A 376 5.13 4.30 -14.83
N ARG A 377 4.73 5.12 -15.82
CA ARG A 377 3.83 4.70 -16.92
C ARG A 377 4.37 3.57 -17.80
N MET A 378 5.68 3.26 -17.72
CA MET A 378 6.26 2.08 -18.38
C MET A 378 6.15 0.79 -17.55
N TYR A 379 5.98 0.89 -16.22
CA TYR A 379 5.93 -0.28 -15.31
C TYR A 379 4.51 -0.69 -14.90
N GLY A 380 3.55 0.24 -14.94
CA GLY A 380 2.13 -0.04 -14.63
C GLY A 380 1.43 -0.99 -15.62
N PHE A 381 2.14 -1.52 -16.62
CA PHE A 381 1.61 -2.56 -17.51
C PHE A 381 1.94 -3.99 -17.05
N TYR A 382 2.84 -4.16 -16.08
CA TYR A 382 3.30 -5.49 -15.68
C TYR A 382 2.76 -5.98 -14.32
N ASN A 383 2.26 -5.08 -13.46
CA ASN A 383 1.72 -5.43 -12.14
C ASN A 383 0.41 -4.70 -11.77
N GLU A 384 -0.32 -4.15 -12.75
CA GLU A 384 -1.71 -3.67 -12.60
C GLU A 384 -2.64 -4.40 -13.58
#